data_AF-A0A915HT75-F1
#
_entry.id   AF-A0A915HT75-F1
#
_cell.length_a   1.000
_cell.length_b   1.000
_cell.length_c   1.000
_cell.angle_alpha   90.00
_cell.angle_beta   90.00
_cell.angle_gamma   90.00
#
_symmetry.space_group_name_H-M   'P 1'
#
loop_
_entity.id
_entity.type
_entity.pdbx_description
1 polymer ?
#
loop_
_entity_poly.entity_id
_entity_poly.type
_entity_poly.pdbx_seq_one_letter_code
_entity_poly.pdbx_strand_id
1 'polypeptide(L)'
;MPFVVFISPPSFERLKLNRRKMGEKDVKEDDLKSIIYEAKETEDKFGHMFDKVIVNYDLDRAYQELRTVIHRLETEPQWVPCHWLKDPNASLTRY
;
A
#
# COMPACT_ATOMS: atom_id res chain seq x y z
N MET A 1 -0.85 0.41 16.81
CA MET A 1 -0.99 -0.71 15.87
C MET A 1 -0.66 -0.13 14.51
N PRO A 2 0.30 -0.69 13.75
CA PRO A 2 0.61 -0.17 12.42
C PRO A 2 -0.61 -0.32 11.51
N PHE A 3 -0.83 0.66 10.64
CA PHE A 3 -1.80 0.55 9.55
C PHE A 3 -1.06 0.05 8.30
N VAL A 4 -1.40 -1.13 7.81
CA VAL A 4 -0.70 -1.81 6.72
C VAL A 4 -1.45 -1.64 5.42
N VAL A 5 -0.81 -0.95 4.46
CA VAL A 5 -1.31 -0.82 3.09
C VAL A 5 -0.55 -1.75 2.16
N PHE A 6 -1.25 -2.64 1.48
CA PHE A 6 -0.68 -3.47 0.43
C PHE A 6 -0.92 -2.84 -0.95
N ILE A 7 0.15 -2.62 -1.71
CA ILE A 7 0.08 -2.13 -3.09
C ILE A 7 0.12 -3.34 -4.02
N SER A 8 -1.06 -3.80 -4.43
CA SER A 8 -1.21 -4.96 -5.30
C SER A 8 -0.88 -4.57 -6.75
N PRO A 9 -0.12 -5.38 -7.51
CA PRO A 9 0.08 -5.14 -8.93
C PRO A 9 -1.27 -5.24 -9.67
N PRO A 10 -1.41 -4.55 -10.82
CA PRO A 10 -2.57 -4.74 -11.67
C PRO A 10 -2.49 -6.08 -12.41
N SER A 11 -3.45 -6.38 -13.28
CA SER A 11 -3.37 -7.56 -14.14
C SER A 11 -2.07 -7.58 -14.97
N PHE A 12 -1.59 -8.78 -15.32
CA PHE A 12 -0.36 -8.96 -16.09
C PHE A 12 -0.30 -8.09 -17.36
N GLU A 13 -1.39 -8.08 -18.14
CA GLU A 13 -1.50 -7.25 -19.35
C GLU A 13 -1.36 -5.75 -19.06
N ARG A 14 -1.98 -5.29 -17.96
CA ARG A 14 -1.89 -3.89 -17.55
C ARG A 14 -0.51 -3.54 -17.02
N LEU A 15 0.11 -4.43 -16.25
CA LEU A 15 1.48 -4.26 -15.75
C LEU A 15 2.46 -4.13 -16.91
N LYS A 16 2.35 -5.00 -17.92
CA LYS A 16 3.14 -4.95 -19.15
C LYS A 16 2.93 -3.64 -19.92
N LEU A 17 1.69 -3.16 -20.02
CA LEU A 17 1.38 -1.87 -20.64
C LEU A 17 2.01 -0.70 -19.88
N ASN A 18 1.92 -0.69 -18.54
CA ASN A 18 2.46 0.38 -17.71
C ASN A 18 3.98 0.49 -17.86
N ARG A 19 4.70 -0.64 -17.89
CA ARG A 19 6.16 -0.69 -18.10
C ARG A 19 6.58 -0.13 -19.45
N ARG A 20 5.84 -0.49 -20.51
CA ARG A 20 6.05 0.07 -21.86
C ARG A 20 5.84 1.58 -21.90
N LYS A 21 4.78 2.09 -21.24
CA LYS A 21 4.50 3.53 -21.14
C LYS A 21 5.60 4.29 -20.39
N MET A 22 6.24 3.65 -19.41
CA MET A 22 7.39 4.19 -18.69
C MET A 22 8.71 4.14 -19.48
N GLY A 23 8.69 3.59 -20.71
CA GLY A 23 9.86 3.52 -21.58
C GLY A 23 10.79 2.34 -21.29
N GLU A 24 10.39 1.40 -20.42
CA GLU A 24 11.15 0.19 -20.13
C GLU A 24 10.97 -0.82 -21.27
N LYS A 25 11.97 -0.90 -22.17
CA LYS A 25 11.91 -1.73 -23.39
C LYS A 25 12.35 -3.18 -23.18
N ASP A 26 13.18 -3.44 -22.17
CA ASP A 26 13.84 -4.75 -21.96
C ASP A 26 13.28 -5.53 -20.76
N VAL A 27 12.04 -5.25 -20.35
CA VAL A 27 11.41 -5.97 -19.24
C VAL A 27 11.07 -7.39 -19.68
N LYS A 28 11.66 -8.38 -19.01
CA LYS A 28 11.37 -9.79 -19.28
C LYS A 28 9.99 -10.13 -18.76
N GLU A 29 9.25 -10.93 -19.52
CA GLU A 29 7.92 -11.37 -19.10
C GLU A 29 7.95 -12.20 -17.82
N ASP A 30 9.02 -12.96 -17.59
CA ASP A 30 9.16 -13.78 -16.40
C ASP A 30 9.30 -12.94 -15.12
N ASP A 31 9.97 -11.78 -15.21
CA ASP A 31 10.04 -10.81 -14.11
C ASP A 31 8.66 -10.21 -13.81
N LEU A 32 7.82 -10.02 -14.83
CA LEU A 32 6.45 -9.56 -14.63
C LEU A 32 5.57 -10.65 -14.03
N LYS A 33 5.76 -11.91 -14.42
CA LYS A 33 5.03 -13.05 -13.85
C LYS A 33 5.43 -13.28 -12.40
N SER A 34 6.70 -13.12 -12.04
CA SER A 34 7.15 -13.25 -10.65
C SER A 34 6.47 -12.21 -9.77
N ILE A 35 6.35 -10.95 -10.21
CA ILE A 35 5.60 -9.91 -9.48
C ILE A 35 4.16 -10.33 -9.22
N ILE A 36 3.46 -10.86 -10.22
CA ILE A 36 2.06 -11.31 -10.06
C ILE A 36 1.97 -12.51 -9.11
N TYR A 37 2.91 -13.46 -9.22
CA TYR A 37 2.95 -14.64 -8.38
C TYR A 37 3.24 -14.27 -6.91
N GLU A 38 4.27 -13.46 -6.66
CA GLU A 38 4.65 -12.98 -5.33
C GLU A 38 3.53 -12.18 -4.66
N ALA A 39 2.82 -11.35 -5.43
CA ALA A 39 1.66 -10.62 -4.93
C ALA A 39 0.54 -11.57 -4.49
N LYS A 40 0.24 -12.58 -5.30
CA LYS A 40 -0.77 -13.58 -4.95
C LYS A 40 -0.37 -14.38 -3.71
N GLU A 41 0.88 -14.84 -3.64
CA GLU A 41 1.40 -15.56 -2.47
C GLU A 41 1.34 -14.69 -1.20
N THR A 42 1.64 -13.40 -1.34
CA THR A 42 1.58 -12.41 -0.26
C THR A 42 0.14 -12.19 0.21
N GLU A 43 -0.82 -12.04 -0.71
CA GLU A 43 -2.25 -11.93 -0.37
C GLU A 43 -2.77 -13.19 0.32
N ASP A 44 -2.42 -14.38 -0.18
CA ASP A 44 -2.85 -15.66 0.39
C ASP A 44 -2.32 -15.86 1.83
N LYS A 45 -1.05 -15.49 2.08
CA LYS A 45 -0.41 -15.67 3.40
C LYS A 45 -0.77 -14.57 4.40
N PHE A 46 -0.85 -13.33 3.93
CA PHE A 46 -0.80 -12.16 4.79
C PHE A 46 -1.99 -11.22 4.59
N GLY A 47 -2.95 -11.55 3.73
CA GLY A 47 -4.10 -10.69 3.40
C GLY A 47 -4.90 -10.21 4.62
N HIS A 48 -4.99 -11.04 5.66
CA HIS A 48 -5.67 -10.71 6.92
C HIS A 48 -4.94 -9.66 7.77
N MET A 49 -3.68 -9.33 7.45
CA MET A 49 -2.91 -8.28 8.11
C MET A 49 -3.00 -6.93 7.39
N PHE A 50 -3.65 -6.85 6.22
CA PHE A 50 -3.77 -5.60 5.47
C PHE A 50 -5.02 -4.85 5.89
N ASP A 51 -4.87 -3.61 6.32
CA ASP A 51 -5.99 -2.71 6.58
C ASP A 51 -6.57 -2.13 5.28
N LYS A 52 -5.73 -2.03 4.24
CA LYS A 52 -6.11 -1.50 2.93
C LYS A 52 -5.30 -2.14 1.81
N VAL A 53 -5.98 -2.49 0.72
CA VAL A 53 -5.35 -2.87 -0.55
C VAL A 53 -5.59 -1.78 -1.58
N ILE A 54 -4.53 -1.35 -2.27
CA ILE A 54 -4.58 -0.41 -3.40
C ILE A 54 -4.01 -1.12 -4.62
N VAL A 55 -4.77 -1.16 -5.72
CA VAL A 55 -4.29 -1.76 -6.97
C VAL A 55 -3.58 -0.70 -7.79
N ASN A 56 -2.31 -0.95 -8.15
CA ASN A 56 -1.50 -0.05 -8.97
C ASN A 56 -1.85 -0.13 -10.48
N TYR A 57 -3.13 0.10 -10.81
CA TYR A 57 -3.62 0.12 -12.19
C TYR A 57 -3.11 1.33 -12.99
N ASP A 58 -3.05 2.46 -12.31
CA ASP A 58 -2.58 3.76 -12.78
C ASP A 58 -1.82 4.42 -11.64
N LEU A 59 -0.60 4.91 -11.92
CA LEU A 59 0.34 5.37 -10.89
C LEU A 59 -0.22 6.59 -10.16
N ASP A 60 -0.76 7.56 -10.90
CA ASP A 60 -1.30 8.80 -10.33
C ASP A 60 -2.51 8.52 -9.45
N ARG A 61 -3.41 7.63 -9.92
CA ARG A 61 -4.58 7.24 -9.14
C ARG A 61 -4.20 6.48 -7.86
N ALA A 62 -3.30 5.51 -7.95
CA ALA A 62 -2.85 4.75 -6.78
C ALA A 62 -2.14 5.65 -5.76
N TYR A 63 -1.34 6.61 -6.24
CA TYR A 63 -0.70 7.63 -5.40
C TYR A 63 -1.72 8.54 -4.70
N GLN A 64 -2.74 9.02 -5.42
CA GLN A 64 -3.82 9.84 -4.86
C GLN A 64 -4.61 9.07 -3.78
N GLU A 65 -4.90 7.78 -4.02
CA GLU A 65 -5.58 6.94 -3.05
C GLU A 65 -4.73 6.75 -1.78
N LEU A 66 -3.44 6.46 -1.94
CA LEU A 66 -2.52 6.33 -0.81
C LEU A 66 -2.41 7.63 0.00
N ARG A 67 -2.30 8.77 -0.68
CA ARG A 67 -2.30 10.10 -0.05
C ARG A 67 -3.57 10.34 0.77
N THR A 68 -4.71 9.95 0.23
CA THR A 68 -6.01 10.07 0.93
C THR A 68 -6.04 9.20 2.18
N VAL A 69 -5.54 7.96 2.10
CA VAL A 69 -5.44 7.07 3.27
C VAL A 69 -4.55 7.68 4.34
N ILE A 70 -3.35 8.13 3.99
CA ILE A 70 -2.42 8.76 4.94
C ILE A 70 -3.07 9.99 5.59
N HIS A 71 -3.69 10.86 4.80
CA HIS A 71 -4.34 12.06 5.33
C HIS A 71 -5.46 11.72 6.33
N ARG A 72 -6.25 10.67 6.06
CA ARG A 72 -7.28 10.22 6.99
C ARG A 72 -6.69 9.66 8.28
N LEU A 73 -5.60 8.91 8.21
CA LEU A 73 -4.90 8.42 9.41
C LEU A 73 -4.34 9.55 10.28
N GLU A 74 -3.94 10.67 9.66
CA GLU A 74 -3.41 11.85 10.36
C GLU A 74 -4.50 12.76 10.94
N THR A 75 -5.71 12.76 10.37
CA THR A 75 -6.77 13.72 10.71
C THR A 75 -7.97 13.12 11.43
N GLU A 76 -8.25 11.82 11.24
CA GLU A 76 -9.37 11.13 11.89
C GLU A 76 -8.91 10.51 13.22
N PRO A 77 -9.66 10.69 14.32
CA PRO A 77 -9.30 10.11 15.60
C PRO A 77 -9.34 8.57 15.54
N GLN A 78 -8.21 7.93 15.86
CA GLN A 78 -8.11 6.47 15.94
C GLN A 78 -8.30 5.96 17.37
N TRP A 79 -8.89 4.77 17.50
CA TRP A 79 -8.95 4.08 18.79
C TRP A 79 -7.54 3.62 19.20
N VAL A 80 -7.11 4.06 20.37
CA VAL A 80 -5.84 3.64 20.99
C VAL A 80 -6.13 3.04 22.37
N PRO A 81 -5.48 1.93 22.76
CA PRO A 81 -5.51 1.46 24.13
C PRO A 81 -5.12 2.56 25.12
N CYS A 82 -5.86 2.69 26.23
CA CYS A 82 -5.60 3.73 27.24
C CYS A 82 -4.16 3.70 27.79
N HIS A 83 -3.46 2.57 27.71
CA HIS A 83 -2.08 2.47 28.15
C HIS A 83 -1.06 3.15 27.21
N TRP A 84 -1.42 3.47 25.95
CA TRP A 84 -0.57 4.25 25.03
C TRP A 84 -0.49 5.74 25.42
N LEU A 85 -1.48 6.24 26.15
CA LEU A 85 -1.51 7.63 26.65
C LEU A 85 -0.67 7.82 27.93
N LYS A 86 -0.14 6.73 28.51
CA LYS A 86 0.65 6.77 29.75
C LYS A 86 2.15 6.94 29.51
N ASP A 87 2.57 7.09 28.26
CA ASP A 87 3.95 7.47 27.95
C ASP A 87 4.15 8.96 28.31
N PRO A 88 5.01 9.32 29.26
CA PRO A 88 5.25 10.71 29.65
C PRO A 88 5.71 11.59 28.48
N ASN A 89 6.23 11.00 27.39
CA ASN A 89 6.64 11.71 26.18
C ASN A 89 5.49 12.00 25.19
N ALA A 90 4.32 11.37 25.34
CA ALA A 90 3.16 11.60 24.47
C ALA A 90 2.48 12.97 24.73
N SER A 91 2.85 13.64 25.83
CA SER A 91 2.30 14.93 26.26
C SER A 91 2.74 16.12 25.39
N LEU A 92 3.72 15.94 24.50
CA LEU A 92 4.39 17.05 23.80
C LEU A 92 3.83 17.40 22.41
N THR A 93 2.75 16.77 21.95
CA THR A 93 2.23 16.98 20.58
C THR A 93 0.74 17.34 20.47
N ARG A 94 0.20 18.06 21.45
CA ARG A 94 -1.09 18.75 21.27
C ARG A 94 -0.85 20.26 21.12
N TYR A 95 -0.94 20.73 19.87
CA TYR A 95 -1.37 22.10 19.56
C TYR A 95 -2.86 22.25 19.87
#